data_AF-A0A0N4YWN0-F1
#
_entry.id   AF-A0A0N4YWN0-F1
#
_cell.length_a   1.000
_cell.length_b   1.000
_cell.length_c   1.000
_cell.angle_alpha   90.00
_cell.angle_beta   90.00
_cell.angle_gamma   90.00
#
_symmetry.space_group_name_H-M   'P 1'
#
loop_
_entity.id
_entity.type
_entity.pdbx_description
1 polymer ?
#
loop_
_entity_poly.entity_id
_entity_poly.type
_entity_poly.pdbx_seq_one_letter_code
_entity_poly.pdbx_strand_id
1 'polypeptide(L)'
;SPNEYFTNTVLKKQYFLEIKPDQEDPFNFDGPSVVRAVGDTIQWNEGKNITKKVVKKKLKKGSNAGKFITKTVKADSFFNFFDTIIPPTEDHKNEDDDDDDSHDLMRADFEIGQVLRDNIIPRAVLFFTGEAELGDDMFGIDEDGDDEDEEEDDDYDE
;
A
#
# COMPACT_ATOMS: atom_id res chain seq x y z
N SER A 1 -13.74 -18.91 -4.96
CA SER A 1 -14.56 -19.66 -3.98
C SER A 1 -15.26 -18.69 -3.05
N PRO A 2 -16.44 -19.02 -2.51
CA PRO A 2 -17.07 -18.22 -1.46
C PRO A 2 -16.15 -18.09 -0.24
N ASN A 3 -16.16 -16.93 0.41
CA ASN A 3 -15.40 -16.64 1.64
C ASN A 3 -16.22 -15.70 2.54
N GLU A 4 -15.83 -15.57 3.82
CA GLU A 4 -16.57 -14.78 4.82
C GLU A 4 -16.18 -13.29 4.86
N TYR A 5 -15.15 -12.88 4.14
CA TYR A 5 -14.56 -11.54 4.25
C TYR A 5 -15.15 -10.56 3.24
N PHE A 6 -15.30 -10.96 1.98
CA PHE A 6 -15.80 -10.10 0.91
C PHE A 6 -16.55 -10.90 -0.16
N THR A 7 -17.41 -10.22 -0.90
CA THR A 7 -18.27 -10.86 -1.92
C THR A 7 -17.63 -10.96 -3.31
N ASN A 8 -16.54 -10.22 -3.58
CA ASN A 8 -15.83 -10.30 -4.85
C ASN A 8 -15.38 -11.74 -5.13
N THR A 9 -15.64 -12.22 -6.35
CA THR A 9 -15.14 -13.53 -6.79
C THR A 9 -13.73 -13.46 -7.36
N VAL A 10 -13.32 -12.28 -7.83
CA VAL A 10 -12.01 -11.97 -8.40
C VAL A 10 -11.66 -10.54 -7.98
N LEU A 11 -10.44 -10.33 -7.50
CA LEU A 11 -9.85 -9.01 -7.32
C LEU A 11 -8.82 -8.78 -8.43
N LYS A 12 -8.80 -7.59 -9.01
CA LYS A 12 -7.92 -7.27 -10.15
C LYS A 12 -6.97 -6.14 -9.79
N LYS A 13 -5.75 -6.24 -10.32
CA LYS A 13 -4.77 -5.16 -10.30
C LYS A 13 -4.28 -4.94 -11.73
N GLN A 14 -4.22 -3.69 -12.15
CA GLN A 14 -3.85 -3.30 -13.51
C GLN A 14 -2.81 -2.19 -13.47
N TYR A 15 -1.71 -2.40 -14.19
CA TYR A 15 -0.66 -1.40 -14.38
C TYR A 15 -0.69 -0.87 -15.80
N PHE A 16 -0.56 0.45 -15.93
CA PHE A 16 -0.38 1.12 -17.21
C PHE A 16 1.06 1.60 -17.27
N LEU A 17 1.76 1.20 -18.34
CA LEU A 17 3.17 1.51 -18.52
C LEU A 17 3.35 2.46 -19.69
N GLU A 18 4.23 3.44 -19.49
CA GLU A 18 4.76 4.27 -20.54
C GLU A 18 6.10 3.71 -21.02
N ILE A 19 6.22 3.46 -22.33
CA ILE A 19 7.37 2.79 -22.96
C ILE A 19 8.17 3.78 -23.82
N LYS A 20 7.75 5.05 -23.87
CA LYS A 20 8.39 6.07 -24.68
C LYS A 20 9.31 6.91 -23.80
N PRO A 21 10.46 7.37 -24.33
CA PRO A 21 11.25 8.39 -23.66
C PRO A 21 10.42 9.66 -23.47
N ASP A 22 10.64 10.34 -22.35
CA ASP A 22 10.14 11.70 -22.15
C ASP A 22 10.70 12.59 -23.27
N GLN A 23 9.86 13.47 -23.82
CA GLN A 23 10.30 14.43 -24.83
C GLN A 23 11.16 15.55 -24.23
N GLU A 24 10.94 15.87 -22.95
CA GLU A 24 11.67 16.90 -22.22
C GLU A 24 13.02 16.38 -21.69
N ASP A 25 13.08 15.09 -21.35
CA ASP A 25 14.32 14.43 -20.95
C ASP A 25 14.49 13.01 -21.55
N PRO A 26 14.84 12.89 -22.83
CA PRO A 26 14.93 11.60 -23.52
C PRO A 26 16.06 10.68 -23.01
N PHE A 27 17.06 11.24 -22.32
CA PHE A 27 18.23 10.48 -21.85
C PHE A 27 17.96 9.75 -20.53
N ASN A 28 16.92 10.14 -19.80
CA ASN A 28 16.50 9.49 -18.55
C ASN A 28 15.61 8.25 -18.77
N PHE A 29 15.43 7.81 -20.02
CA PHE A 29 14.68 6.59 -20.30
C PHE A 29 15.48 5.32 -19.93
N ASP A 30 15.08 4.68 -18.83
CA ASP A 30 15.65 3.41 -18.35
C ASP A 30 14.73 2.19 -18.60
N GLY A 31 13.67 2.36 -19.40
CA GLY A 31 12.72 1.30 -19.73
C GLY A 31 11.27 1.70 -19.44
N PRO A 32 10.33 0.72 -19.43
CA PRO A 32 8.93 0.99 -19.16
C PRO A 32 8.70 1.54 -17.75
N SER A 33 8.10 2.72 -17.64
CA SER A 33 7.75 3.35 -16.37
C SER A 33 6.28 3.17 -16.06
N VAL A 34 5.93 2.90 -14.80
CA VAL A 34 4.52 2.85 -14.37
C VAL A 34 3.95 4.26 -14.28
N VAL A 35 2.82 4.50 -14.93
CA VAL A 35 2.13 5.82 -14.93
C VAL A 35 0.79 5.77 -14.22
N ARG A 36 0.22 4.58 -14.03
CA ARG A 36 -1.04 4.39 -13.31
C ARG A 36 -1.17 2.97 -12.78
N ALA A 37 -1.60 2.83 -11.54
CA ALA A 37 -1.95 1.55 -10.93
C ALA A 37 -3.44 1.57 -10.53
N VAL A 38 -4.25 0.77 -11.22
CA VAL A 38 -5.68 0.64 -10.95
C VAL A 38 -5.93 -0.66 -10.21
N GLY A 39 -6.39 -0.54 -8.97
CA GLY A 39 -6.81 -1.67 -8.14
C GLY A 39 -8.28 -2.02 -8.34
N ASP A 40 -8.88 -2.67 -7.34
CA ASP A 40 -10.26 -3.12 -7.38
C ASP A 40 -10.96 -2.85 -6.05
N THR A 41 -12.23 -2.45 -6.10
CA THR A 41 -12.99 -2.16 -4.89
C THR A 41 -13.41 -3.46 -4.23
N ILE A 42 -12.85 -3.72 -3.05
CA ILE A 42 -13.21 -4.88 -2.23
C ILE A 42 -14.55 -4.62 -1.53
N GLN A 43 -15.54 -5.45 -1.84
CA GLN A 43 -16.88 -5.48 -1.28
C GLN A 43 -16.87 -6.28 0.03
N TRP A 44 -16.27 -5.69 1.06
CA TRP A 44 -16.16 -6.26 2.40
C TRP A 44 -17.55 -6.54 3.01
N ASN A 45 -17.67 -7.69 3.64
CA ASN A 45 -18.79 -8.01 4.52
C ASN A 45 -18.72 -7.17 5.80
N GLU A 46 -19.85 -7.05 6.49
CA GLU A 46 -19.97 -6.23 7.70
C GLU A 46 -18.93 -6.62 8.77
N GLY A 47 -18.16 -5.64 9.24
CA GLY A 47 -17.13 -5.85 10.27
C GLY A 47 -15.91 -6.67 9.82
N LYS A 48 -15.77 -6.97 8.52
CA LYS A 48 -14.67 -7.79 7.99
C LYS A 48 -13.61 -7.02 7.22
N ASN A 49 -13.75 -5.70 7.12
CA ASN A 49 -12.75 -4.86 6.48
C ASN A 49 -11.48 -4.76 7.35
N ILE A 50 -10.45 -5.50 6.96
CA ILE A 50 -9.15 -5.52 7.63
C ILE A 50 -8.18 -4.43 7.16
N THR A 51 -8.53 -3.65 6.13
CA THR A 51 -7.73 -2.48 5.72
C THR A 51 -7.98 -1.25 6.60
N LYS A 52 -8.88 -1.39 7.59
CA LYS A 52 -9.30 -0.31 8.48
C LYS A 52 -9.27 -0.76 9.93
N LYS A 53 -8.66 0.04 10.79
CA LYS A 53 -8.62 -0.16 12.25
C LYS A 53 -9.43 0.94 12.94
N VAL A 54 -10.20 0.55 13.94
CA VAL A 54 -11.02 1.46 14.74
C VAL A 54 -10.23 1.87 15.99
N VAL A 55 -9.89 3.15 16.09
CA VAL A 55 -9.11 3.71 17.20
C VAL A 55 -9.99 4.65 18.03
N LYS A 56 -10.01 4.44 19.35
CA LYS A 56 -10.69 5.34 20.29
C LYS A 56 -9.71 6.41 20.77
N LYS A 57 -9.95 7.67 20.39
CA LYS A 57 -9.14 8.81 20.83
C LYS A 57 -9.91 9.57 21.92
N LYS A 58 -9.27 9.86 23.04
CA LYS A 58 -9.84 10.73 24.08
C LYS A 58 -9.71 12.19 23.65
N LEU A 59 -10.83 12.93 23.65
CA LEU A 59 -10.81 14.35 23.31
C LEU A 59 -10.16 15.14 24.44
N LYS A 60 -9.03 15.80 24.15
CA LYS A 60 -8.26 16.60 25.14
C LYS A 60 -8.74 18.07 25.24
N LYS A 61 -9.50 18.60 24.27
CA LYS A 61 -9.92 20.02 24.22
C LYS A 61 -11.39 20.18 23.77
N GLY A 62 -12.04 21.26 24.22
CA GLY A 62 -13.41 21.66 23.87
C GLY A 62 -14.50 21.25 24.86
N SER A 63 -15.77 21.61 24.58
CA SER A 63 -16.94 21.30 25.43
C SER A 63 -17.18 19.80 25.70
N ASN A 64 -16.51 18.92 24.95
CA ASN A 64 -16.59 17.47 25.08
C ASN A 64 -15.28 16.84 25.58
N ALA A 65 -14.38 17.64 26.19
CA ALA A 65 -13.14 17.14 26.78
C ALA A 65 -13.43 15.98 27.76
N GLY A 66 -12.67 14.89 27.62
CA GLY A 66 -12.84 13.65 28.40
C GLY A 66 -13.69 12.58 27.73
N LYS A 67 -14.48 12.89 26.68
CA LYS A 67 -15.21 11.86 25.90
C LYS A 67 -14.30 11.15 24.90
N PHE A 68 -14.59 9.89 24.60
CA PHE A 68 -13.92 9.12 23.56
C PHE A 68 -14.62 9.34 22.21
N ILE A 69 -13.84 9.69 21.18
CA ILE A 69 -14.26 9.67 19.78
C ILE A 69 -13.69 8.42 19.11
N THR A 70 -14.50 7.78 18.27
CA THR A 70 -14.09 6.62 17.50
C THR A 70 -13.68 7.10 16.11
N LYS A 71 -12.40 6.97 15.75
CA LYS A 71 -11.87 7.28 14.42
C LYS A 71 -11.51 5.97 13.73
N THR A 72 -11.89 5.84 12.47
CA THR A 72 -11.40 4.75 11.63
C THR A 72 -10.15 5.23 10.90
N VAL A 73 -9.06 4.48 11.01
CA VAL A 73 -7.77 4.76 10.36
C VAL A 73 -7.41 3.63 9.41
N LYS A 74 -6.58 3.89 8.40
CA LYS A 74 -6.03 2.84 7.53
C LYS A 74 -5.16 1.91 8.38
N ALA A 75 -5.22 0.62 8.08
CA ALA A 75 -4.42 -0.41 8.72
C ALA A 75 -3.59 -1.14 7.68
N ASP A 76 -2.42 -1.61 8.08
CA ASP A 76 -1.53 -2.35 7.18
C ASP A 76 -2.14 -3.71 6.84
N SER A 77 -2.30 -3.92 5.55
CA SER A 77 -2.96 -5.09 5.01
C SER A 77 -2.48 -5.31 3.59
N PHE A 78 -2.21 -6.56 3.23
CA PHE A 78 -1.96 -6.96 1.84
C PHE A 78 -3.06 -6.44 0.90
N PHE A 79 -4.30 -6.34 1.38
CA PHE A 79 -5.43 -5.88 0.56
C PHE A 79 -5.37 -4.39 0.19
N ASN A 80 -4.49 -3.60 0.81
CA ASN A 80 -4.17 -2.25 0.34
C ASN A 80 -3.54 -2.27 -1.06
N PHE A 81 -2.97 -3.41 -1.50
CA PHE A 81 -2.53 -3.62 -2.87
C PHE A 81 -3.65 -3.47 -3.91
N PHE A 82 -4.91 -3.57 -3.52
CA PHE A 82 -6.03 -3.33 -4.44
C PHE A 82 -6.57 -1.89 -4.36
N ASP A 83 -5.92 -1.00 -3.61
CA ASP A 83 -6.22 0.42 -3.69
C ASP A 83 -5.75 0.96 -5.05
N THR A 84 -6.49 1.93 -5.59
CA THR A 84 -6.13 2.60 -6.84
C THR A 84 -5.17 3.74 -6.51
N ILE A 85 -4.01 3.75 -7.16
CA ILE A 85 -2.99 4.79 -7.03
C ILE A 85 -3.02 5.59 -8.34
N ILE A 86 -3.44 6.85 -8.23
CA ILE A 86 -3.45 7.79 -9.35
C ILE A 86 -2.52 8.93 -8.92
N PRO A 87 -1.48 9.25 -9.71
CA PRO A 87 -0.66 10.42 -9.42
C PRO A 87 -1.55 11.68 -9.40
N PRO A 88 -1.26 12.66 -8.55
CA PRO A 88 -2.07 13.87 -8.47
C PRO A 88 -2.13 14.56 -9.83
N THR A 89 -3.32 14.58 -10.44
CA THR A 89 -3.57 15.44 -11.60
C THR A 89 -3.84 16.85 -11.11
N GLU A 90 -3.52 17.89 -11.88
CA GLU A 90 -3.75 19.31 -11.55
C GLU A 90 -5.18 19.60 -11.03
N ASP A 91 -6.18 18.82 -11.45
CA ASP A 91 -7.59 18.96 -11.03
C ASP A 91 -7.91 18.34 -9.64
N HIS A 92 -6.98 17.60 -9.03
CA HIS A 92 -7.18 16.80 -7.81
C HIS A 92 -6.06 16.95 -6.75
N LYS A 93 -5.14 17.91 -6.90
CA LYS A 93 -4.13 18.22 -5.87
C LYS A 93 -4.79 18.77 -4.61
N ASN A 94 -4.66 18.07 -3.47
CA ASN A 94 -4.82 18.70 -2.17
C ASN A 94 -3.49 19.32 -1.73
N GLU A 95 -3.51 20.33 -0.87
CA GLU A 95 -2.29 20.99 -0.35
C GLU A 95 -1.37 20.04 0.46
N ASP A 96 -1.85 18.84 0.81
CA ASP A 96 -1.13 17.81 1.57
C ASP A 96 -0.68 16.60 0.70
N ASP A 97 -0.95 16.61 -0.62
CA ASP A 97 -0.49 15.54 -1.52
C ASP A 97 0.92 15.89 -2.02
N ASP A 98 1.96 15.39 -1.33
CA ASP A 98 3.33 15.45 -1.84
C ASP A 98 3.45 14.54 -3.07
N ASP A 99 3.63 15.15 -4.25
CA ASP A 99 3.69 14.46 -5.54
C ASP A 99 4.77 13.34 -5.53
N ASP A 100 5.88 13.54 -4.80
CA ASP A 100 7.02 12.62 -4.69
C ASP A 100 6.62 11.30 -3.97
N ASP A 101 5.93 11.41 -2.82
CA ASP A 101 5.45 10.26 -2.04
C ASP A 101 4.48 9.38 -2.86
N SER A 102 3.69 10.01 -3.73
CA SER A 102 2.75 9.29 -4.62
C SER A 102 3.47 8.51 -5.71
N HIS A 103 4.58 9.04 -6.23
CA HIS A 103 5.41 8.36 -7.22
C HIS A 103 6.16 7.17 -6.61
N ASP A 104 6.73 7.34 -5.41
CA ASP A 104 7.43 6.28 -4.70
C ASP A 104 6.48 5.15 -4.29
N LEU A 105 5.29 5.48 -3.78
CA LEU A 105 4.26 4.49 -3.47
C LEU A 105 3.85 3.69 -4.71
N MET A 106 3.71 4.34 -5.86
CA MET A 106 3.35 3.67 -7.12
C MET A 106 4.47 2.74 -7.61
N ARG A 107 5.73 3.15 -7.43
CA ARG A 107 6.90 2.33 -7.78
C ARG A 107 6.97 1.08 -6.90
N ALA A 108 6.90 1.25 -5.59
CA ALA A 108 6.89 0.12 -4.64
C ALA A 108 5.73 -0.84 -4.90
N ASP A 109 4.53 -0.30 -5.18
CA ASP A 109 3.37 -1.10 -5.55
C ASP A 109 3.59 -1.87 -6.86
N PHE A 110 4.21 -1.25 -7.87
CA PHE A 110 4.54 -1.90 -9.13
C PHE A 110 5.56 -3.02 -8.97
N GLU A 111 6.58 -2.84 -8.11
CA GLU A 111 7.58 -3.86 -7.80
C GLU A 111 6.93 -5.12 -7.23
N ILE A 112 5.97 -4.98 -6.30
CA ILE A 112 5.15 -6.11 -5.81
C ILE A 112 4.42 -6.79 -6.97
N GLY A 113 3.82 -6.00 -7.86
CA GLY A 113 3.16 -6.49 -9.08
C GLY A 113 4.09 -7.28 -9.99
N GLN A 114 5.33 -6.84 -10.17
CA GLN A 114 6.35 -7.53 -10.95
C GLN A 114 6.78 -8.83 -10.28
N VAL A 115 7.02 -8.85 -8.97
CA VAL A 115 7.34 -10.07 -8.22
C VAL A 115 6.22 -11.11 -8.39
N LEU A 116 4.96 -10.70 -8.25
CA LEU A 116 3.82 -11.59 -8.48
C LEU A 116 3.80 -12.15 -9.90
N ARG A 117 3.95 -11.28 -10.91
CA ARG A 117 3.86 -11.63 -12.34
C ARG A 117 5.03 -12.48 -12.84
N ASP A 118 6.25 -12.12 -12.49
CA ASP A 118 7.48 -12.65 -13.10
C ASP A 118 8.11 -13.75 -12.27
N ASN A 119 7.88 -13.77 -10.95
CA ASN A 119 8.47 -14.76 -10.04
C ASN A 119 7.41 -15.72 -9.47
N ILE A 120 6.42 -15.21 -8.73
CA ILE A 120 5.50 -16.06 -7.97
C ILE A 120 4.60 -16.88 -8.89
N ILE A 121 3.91 -16.26 -9.85
CA ILE A 121 2.98 -16.96 -10.75
C ILE A 121 3.67 -18.07 -11.57
N PRO A 122 4.81 -17.82 -12.25
CA PRO A 122 5.47 -18.85 -13.07
C PRO A 122 6.08 -20.00 -12.26
N ARG A 123 6.45 -19.74 -10.99
CA ARG A 123 7.15 -20.70 -10.11
C ARG A 123 6.35 -21.07 -8.87
N ALA A 124 5.02 -20.94 -8.89
CA ALA A 124 4.17 -21.05 -7.71
C ALA A 124 4.38 -22.35 -6.91
N VAL A 125 4.67 -23.46 -7.58
CA VAL A 125 4.97 -24.74 -6.91
C VAL A 125 6.24 -24.68 -6.07
N LEU A 126 7.30 -24.02 -6.55
CA LEU A 126 8.57 -23.88 -5.83
C LEU A 126 8.41 -22.99 -4.58
N PHE A 127 7.63 -21.91 -4.70
CA PHE A 127 7.28 -21.08 -3.54
C PHE A 127 6.42 -21.85 -2.53
N PHE A 128 5.49 -22.68 -3.02
CA PHE A 128 4.65 -23.51 -2.15
C PHE A 128 5.45 -24.61 -1.43
N THR A 129 6.43 -25.22 -2.09
CA THR A 129 7.30 -26.25 -1.48
C THR A 129 8.43 -25.66 -0.65
N GLY A 130 8.72 -24.37 -0.78
CA GLY A 130 9.86 -23.70 -0.13
C GLY A 130 11.21 -23.96 -0.82
N GLU A 131 11.20 -24.51 -2.04
CA GLU A 131 12.40 -24.81 -2.83
C GLU A 131 12.85 -23.63 -3.70
N ALA A 132 12.07 -22.54 -3.73
CA ALA A 132 12.47 -21.32 -4.39
C ALA A 132 13.66 -20.69 -3.64
N GLU A 133 14.88 -20.89 -4.14
CA GLU A 133 16.03 -20.05 -3.79
C GLU A 133 15.80 -18.67 -4.40
N LEU A 134 15.21 -17.80 -3.60
CA LEU A 134 15.27 -16.38 -3.81
C LEU A 134 16.69 -16.00 -3.37
N GLY A 135 17.60 -15.79 -4.31
CA GLY A 135 18.90 -15.23 -3.94
C GLY A 135 18.67 -13.95 -3.14
N ASP A 136 19.51 -13.68 -2.13
CA ASP A 136 19.45 -12.46 -1.30
C ASP A 136 19.24 -11.20 -2.15
N ASP A 137 19.76 -11.20 -3.38
CA ASP A 137 19.68 -10.12 -4.36
C ASP A 137 18.26 -9.81 -4.90
N MET A 138 17.27 -10.71 -4.74
CA MET A 138 15.93 -10.56 -5.34
C MET A 138 14.93 -9.82 -4.43
N PHE A 139 15.21 -9.76 -3.12
CA PHE A 139 14.49 -8.90 -2.17
C PHE A 139 15.51 -7.99 -1.53
N GLY A 140 15.99 -6.98 -2.26
CA GLY A 140 16.67 -5.81 -1.68
C GLY A 140 15.73 -4.99 -0.78
N ILE A 141 14.91 -5.66 0.03
CA ILE A 141 14.29 -5.13 1.22
C ILE A 141 15.46 -4.95 2.16
N ASP A 142 15.97 -3.73 2.22
CA ASP A 142 16.82 -3.27 3.31
C ASP A 142 16.06 -3.60 4.59
N GLU A 143 16.47 -4.67 5.28
CA GLU A 143 15.92 -5.07 6.58
C GLU A 143 16.48 -4.14 7.66
N ASP A 144 16.49 -2.83 7.39
CA ASP A 144 16.63 -1.77 8.38
C ASP A 144 15.22 -1.36 8.82
N GLY A 145 14.43 -2.38 9.20
CA GLY A 145 13.29 -2.20 10.08
C GLY A 145 13.81 -2.02 11.50
N ASP A 146 14.36 -0.84 11.78
CA ASP A 146 14.57 -0.39 13.15
C ASP A 146 13.17 -0.17 13.75
N ASP A 147 12.57 -1.26 14.26
CA ASP A 147 11.46 -1.21 15.21
C ASP A 147 12.01 -0.57 16.50
N GLU A 148 12.30 0.73 16.46
CA GLU A 148 12.26 1.55 17.67
C GLU A 148 10.78 1.67 18.05
N ASP A 149 10.30 0.66 18.78
CA ASP A 149 9.21 0.82 19.74
C ASP A 149 9.62 1.94 20.71
N GLU A 150 9.41 3.20 20.30
CA GLU A 150 9.26 4.31 21.23
C GLU A 150 7.95 4.07 22.00
N GLU A 151 8.02 3.18 23.00
CA GLU A 151 7.23 3.35 24.20
C GLU A 151 7.65 4.69 24.82
N GLU A 152 7.06 5.80 24.35
CA GLU A 152 6.94 7.01 25.14
C GLU A 152 6.04 6.67 26.34
N ASP A 153 6.73 6.19 27.38
CA ASP A 153 6.35 6.13 28.77
C ASP A 153 5.94 7.56 29.19
N ASP A 154 4.64 7.89 29.03
CA ASP A 154 4.00 9.07 29.62
C ASP A 154 3.97 8.89 31.16
N ASP A 155 5.14 8.92 31.80
CA ASP A 155 5.30 8.86 33.26
C ASP A 155 5.49 10.27 33.82
N TYR A 156 4.39 10.80 34.39
CA TYR A 156 4.23 11.75 35.52
C TYR A 156 5.06 13.08 35.51
N ASP A 157 4.62 14.24 36.01
CA ASP A 157 3.62 14.60 37.01
C ASP A 157 3.44 16.14 36.99
N GLU A 158 2.34 16.58 37.65
CA GLU A 158 1.93 17.94 38.06
C GLU A 158 0.99 18.78 37.16
#